data_AF-A0A3A4TA30-F1
#
_entry.id   AF-A0A3A4TA30-F1
#
_cell.length_a   1.000
_cell.length_b   1.000
_cell.length_c   1.000
_cell.angle_alpha   90.00
_cell.angle_beta   90.00
_cell.angle_gamma   90.00
#
_symmetry.space_group_name_H-M   'P 1'
#
loop_
_entity.id
_entity.type
_entity.pdbx_description
1 polymer ?
#
loop_
_entity_poly.entity_id
_entity_poly.type
_entity_poly.pdbx_seq_one_letter_code
_entity_poly.pdbx_strand_id
1 'polypeptide(L)'
;MTTTDEIKNKPLWLLIEETFLGLNVQELSGQGKEKAIQKIAGELDNTGYNVSRSGGGMLQLRWAMDDMLKVGHPMLKDFNDALAALTLEDVLDPYAATATLLNNLGGTWKELRNADRRTEIIKAVEKARLDLLVKKAKALTGDESIRFLIKEDVASELIISELGITAEKLAEVIAAIAAEKAEIKRVETLLTAVDGKPDAERVKHLLTNNVAEALIIEMAKVDQAAIDNVKKAMEEEIKEKERLAAEEAAKKKAAAEGPSLDAIAPDQMIAFIDSIREIMEFSEEEKEIRTMCEQSSIPKSLVDVAVSDPAKLDELEKAAQG
;
A
#
# COMPACT_ATOMS: atom_id res chain seq x y z
N MET A 1 14.31 -6.95 -33.24
CA MET A 1 14.49 -7.99 -34.27
C MET A 1 13.37 -8.99 -34.07
N THR A 2 12.48 -9.14 -35.06
CA THR A 2 11.37 -10.10 -35.00
C THR A 2 11.92 -11.51 -35.23
N THR A 3 11.56 -12.46 -34.37
CA THR A 3 12.06 -13.84 -34.46
C THR A 3 11.37 -14.59 -35.61
N THR A 4 12.02 -15.63 -36.15
CA THR A 4 11.47 -16.45 -37.24
C THR A 4 10.14 -17.12 -36.88
N ASP A 5 9.89 -17.38 -35.59
CA ASP A 5 8.63 -17.94 -35.09
C ASP A 5 7.50 -16.88 -34.98
N GLU A 6 7.83 -15.62 -34.69
CA GLU A 6 6.85 -14.52 -34.75
C GLU A 6 6.37 -14.27 -36.19
N ILE A 7 7.22 -14.45 -37.19
CA ILE A 7 6.86 -14.29 -38.61
C ILE A 7 5.91 -15.40 -39.07
N LYS A 8 6.08 -16.64 -38.59
CA LYS A 8 5.22 -17.78 -38.95
C LYS A 8 3.79 -17.65 -38.41
N ASN A 9 3.59 -16.90 -37.32
CA ASN A 9 2.30 -16.76 -36.66
C ASN A 9 1.49 -15.54 -37.11
N LYS A 10 2.09 -14.60 -37.88
CA LYS A 10 1.37 -13.46 -38.44
C LYS A 10 0.53 -13.88 -39.63
N PRO A 11 -0.74 -13.45 -39.74
CA PRO A 11 -1.56 -13.81 -40.89
C PRO A 11 -1.03 -13.17 -42.18
N LEU A 12 -1.20 -13.88 -43.30
CA LEU A 12 -0.69 -13.48 -44.61
C LEU A 12 -1.09 -12.05 -45.01
N TRP A 13 -2.32 -11.62 -44.72
CA TRP A 13 -2.79 -10.28 -45.08
C TRP A 13 -1.95 -9.18 -44.43
N LEU A 14 -1.50 -9.38 -43.19
CA LEU A 14 -0.72 -8.38 -42.47
C LEU A 14 0.71 -8.33 -43.02
N LEU A 15 1.30 -9.49 -43.35
CA LEU A 15 2.60 -9.56 -44.00
C LEU A 15 2.60 -8.86 -45.37
N ILE A 16 1.55 -9.06 -46.16
CA ILE A 16 1.37 -8.35 -47.45
C ILE A 16 1.40 -6.84 -47.21
N GLU A 17 0.59 -6.33 -46.29
CA GLU A 17 0.51 -4.89 -46.02
C GLU A 17 1.79 -4.31 -45.41
N GLU A 18 2.51 -5.08 -44.58
CA GLU A 18 3.84 -4.69 -44.08
C GLU A 18 4.84 -4.51 -45.22
N THR A 19 4.82 -5.38 -46.24
CA THR A 19 5.68 -5.21 -47.43
C THR A 19 5.30 -3.98 -48.26
N PHE A 20 4.02 -3.61 -48.26
CA PHE A 20 3.53 -2.46 -49.02
C PHE A 20 3.97 -1.11 -48.46
N LEU A 21 4.20 -1.00 -47.14
CA LEU A 21 4.67 0.23 -46.49
C LEU A 21 5.98 0.79 -47.08
N GLY A 22 6.83 -0.09 -47.64
CA GLY A 22 8.09 0.30 -48.26
C GLY A 22 8.01 0.59 -49.77
N LEU A 23 6.84 0.47 -50.39
CA LEU A 23 6.69 0.61 -51.85
C LEU A 23 6.44 2.06 -52.28
N ASN A 24 7.03 2.42 -53.42
CA ASN A 24 6.73 3.66 -54.12
C ASN A 24 5.55 3.44 -55.07
N VAL A 25 4.34 3.90 -54.70
CA VAL A 25 3.09 3.67 -55.44
C VAL A 25 3.16 4.21 -56.87
N GLN A 26 3.91 5.29 -57.11
CA GLN A 26 4.09 5.89 -58.43
C GLN A 26 4.80 4.95 -59.43
N GLU A 27 5.64 4.03 -58.94
CA GLU A 27 6.40 3.08 -59.76
C GLU A 27 5.60 1.82 -60.14
N LEU A 28 4.41 1.65 -59.57
CA LEU A 28 3.60 0.43 -59.69
C LEU A 28 2.59 0.48 -60.85
N SER A 29 2.87 1.23 -61.91
CA SER A 29 2.02 1.27 -63.11
C SER A 29 2.43 0.22 -64.17
N GLY A 30 1.44 -0.33 -64.88
CA GLY A 30 1.67 -1.28 -65.98
C GLY A 30 2.51 -2.50 -65.57
N GLN A 31 3.65 -2.71 -66.25
CA GLN A 31 4.58 -3.81 -65.96
C GLN A 31 5.26 -3.72 -64.60
N GLY A 32 5.33 -2.52 -64.00
CA GLY A 32 5.89 -2.32 -62.65
C GLY A 32 5.08 -3.06 -61.59
N LYS A 33 3.76 -3.05 -61.72
CA LYS A 33 2.83 -3.76 -60.81
C LYS A 33 3.10 -5.26 -60.78
N GLU A 34 3.13 -5.91 -61.94
CA GLU A 34 3.30 -7.37 -62.00
C GLU A 34 4.69 -7.79 -61.52
N LYS A 35 5.75 -7.01 -61.84
CA LYS A 35 7.09 -7.25 -61.29
C LYS A 35 7.11 -7.16 -59.76
N ALA A 36 6.44 -6.16 -59.18
CA ALA A 36 6.33 -6.01 -57.74
C ALA A 36 5.57 -7.18 -57.11
N ILE A 37 4.43 -7.59 -57.68
CA ILE A 37 3.65 -8.75 -57.20
C ILE A 37 4.50 -10.03 -57.21
N GLN A 38 5.21 -10.32 -58.30
CA GLN A 38 6.06 -11.52 -58.39
C GLN A 38 7.21 -11.48 -57.38
N LYS A 39 7.84 -10.30 -57.21
CA LYS A 39 8.89 -10.10 -56.21
C LYS A 39 8.37 -10.36 -54.80
N ILE A 40 7.27 -9.72 -54.42
CA ILE A 40 6.67 -9.85 -53.08
C ILE A 40 6.19 -11.29 -52.83
N ALA A 41 5.57 -11.93 -53.81
CA ALA A 41 5.17 -13.34 -53.70
C ALA A 41 6.38 -14.25 -53.42
N GLY A 42 7.49 -14.06 -54.13
CA GLY A 42 8.73 -14.79 -53.89
C GLY A 42 9.38 -14.50 -52.54
N GLU A 43 9.29 -13.26 -52.05
CA GLU A 43 9.74 -12.90 -50.70
C GLU A 43 8.90 -13.60 -49.63
N LEU A 44 7.57 -13.58 -49.79
CA LEU A 44 6.62 -14.21 -48.87
C LEU A 44 6.68 -15.74 -48.92
N ASP A 45 7.13 -16.37 -50.00
CA ASP A 45 7.34 -17.83 -50.02
C ASP A 45 8.31 -18.30 -48.93
N ASN A 46 9.32 -17.50 -48.60
CA ASN A 46 10.31 -17.82 -47.58
C ASN A 46 9.73 -17.87 -46.15
N THR A 47 8.52 -17.34 -45.95
CA THR A 47 7.83 -17.34 -44.66
C THR A 47 7.03 -18.62 -44.41
N GLY A 48 6.93 -19.51 -45.40
CA GLY A 48 6.16 -20.76 -45.33
C GLY A 48 4.73 -20.65 -45.90
N TYR A 49 4.27 -19.43 -46.22
CA TYR A 49 2.96 -19.21 -46.84
C TYR A 49 2.86 -19.70 -48.29
N ASN A 50 3.99 -19.90 -48.99
CA ASN A 50 4.04 -20.36 -50.38
C ASN A 50 3.07 -19.60 -51.30
N VAL A 51 3.04 -18.27 -51.16
CA VAL A 51 2.12 -17.36 -51.85
C VAL A 51 2.17 -17.58 -53.36
N SER A 52 3.36 -17.69 -53.97
CA SER A 52 3.49 -17.88 -55.43
C SER A 52 2.91 -19.21 -55.93
N ARG A 53 2.83 -20.20 -55.04
CA ARG A 53 2.33 -21.56 -55.32
C ARG A 53 0.88 -21.76 -54.88
N SER A 54 0.26 -20.74 -54.27
CA SER A 54 -1.12 -20.76 -53.80
C SER A 54 -1.98 -19.80 -54.61
N GLY A 55 -2.98 -20.35 -55.32
CA GLY A 55 -3.93 -19.52 -56.07
C GLY A 55 -4.67 -18.50 -55.19
N GLY A 56 -5.06 -18.90 -53.97
CA GLY A 56 -5.68 -18.01 -53.00
C GLY A 56 -4.73 -16.93 -52.49
N GLY A 57 -3.49 -17.29 -52.18
CA GLY A 57 -2.47 -16.33 -51.72
C GLY A 57 -2.14 -15.28 -52.79
N MET A 58 -1.98 -15.71 -54.04
CA MET A 58 -1.77 -14.79 -55.16
C MET A 58 -2.95 -13.85 -55.40
N LEU A 59 -4.19 -14.35 -55.28
CA LEU A 59 -5.38 -13.51 -55.42
C LEU A 59 -5.45 -12.47 -54.29
N GLN A 60 -5.17 -12.87 -53.05
CA GLN A 60 -5.15 -11.96 -51.91
C GLN A 60 -4.11 -10.84 -52.08
N LEU A 61 -2.88 -11.18 -52.49
CA LEU A 61 -1.82 -10.19 -52.79
C LEU A 61 -2.23 -9.23 -53.90
N ARG A 62 -2.84 -9.75 -54.97
CA ARG A 62 -3.31 -8.94 -56.10
C ARG A 62 -4.41 -7.97 -55.70
N TRP A 63 -5.42 -8.43 -54.96
CA TRP A 63 -6.52 -7.57 -54.49
C TRP A 63 -6.03 -6.50 -53.53
N ALA A 64 -5.15 -6.83 -52.58
CA ALA A 64 -4.56 -5.83 -51.70
C ALA A 64 -3.75 -4.78 -52.48
N MET A 65 -2.98 -5.20 -53.49
CA MET A 65 -2.24 -4.30 -54.38
C MET A 65 -3.19 -3.39 -55.18
N ASP A 66 -4.30 -3.92 -55.69
CA ASP A 66 -5.33 -3.15 -56.39
C ASP A 66 -5.97 -2.09 -55.49
N ASP A 67 -6.35 -2.45 -54.27
CA ASP A 67 -6.92 -1.51 -53.30
C ASP A 67 -5.90 -0.43 -52.90
N MET A 68 -4.65 -0.81 -52.64
CA MET A 68 -3.56 0.14 -52.38
C MET A 68 -3.37 1.15 -53.51
N LEU A 69 -3.29 0.68 -54.76
CA LEU A 69 -3.14 1.55 -55.94
C LEU A 69 -4.34 2.49 -56.12
N LYS A 70 -5.54 2.03 -55.80
CA LYS A 70 -6.77 2.81 -55.90
C LYS A 70 -6.83 3.94 -54.87
N VAL A 71 -6.39 3.68 -53.64
CA VAL A 71 -6.36 4.68 -52.55
C VAL A 71 -5.14 5.59 -52.67
N GLY A 72 -4.03 5.08 -53.20
CA GLY A 72 -2.78 5.81 -53.39
C GLY A 72 -1.73 5.58 -52.30
N HIS A 73 -2.03 4.76 -51.29
CA HIS A 73 -1.11 4.31 -50.25
C HIS A 73 -1.60 3.01 -49.60
N PRO A 74 -0.75 2.28 -48.85
CA PRO A 74 -1.12 1.02 -48.20
C PRO A 74 -2.19 1.20 -47.11
N MET A 75 -2.96 0.14 -46.84
CA MET A 75 -3.97 0.13 -45.79
C MET A 75 -3.34 0.27 -44.41
N LEU A 76 -2.22 -0.43 -44.19
CA LEU A 76 -1.54 -0.42 -42.89
C LEU A 76 -1.02 0.96 -42.52
N LYS A 77 -0.86 1.88 -43.49
CA LYS A 77 -0.56 3.28 -43.21
C LYS A 77 -1.71 3.95 -42.45
N ASP A 78 -2.92 3.93 -43.00
CA ASP A 78 -4.10 4.52 -42.35
C ASP A 78 -4.40 3.84 -41.01
N PHE A 79 -4.22 2.52 -40.96
CA PHE A 79 -4.40 1.75 -39.74
C PHE A 79 -3.45 2.22 -38.63
N ASN A 80 -2.15 2.34 -38.94
CA ASN A 80 -1.15 2.81 -37.98
C ASN A 80 -1.39 4.28 -37.59
N ASP A 81 -1.77 5.14 -38.54
CA ASP A 81 -2.10 6.54 -38.26
C ASP A 81 -3.32 6.63 -37.32
N ALA A 82 -4.34 5.79 -37.53
CA ALA A 82 -5.51 5.71 -36.65
C ALA A 82 -5.15 5.20 -35.25
N LEU A 83 -4.29 4.17 -35.14
CA LEU A 83 -3.80 3.68 -33.84
C LEU A 83 -2.99 4.75 -33.10
N ALA A 84 -2.12 5.47 -33.82
CA ALA A 84 -1.29 6.53 -33.23
C ALA A 84 -2.11 7.73 -32.73
N ALA A 85 -3.31 7.93 -33.28
CA ALA A 85 -4.24 8.97 -32.86
C ALA A 85 -5.08 8.60 -31.63
N LEU A 86 -5.05 7.34 -31.17
CA LEU A 86 -5.81 6.90 -30.00
C LEU A 86 -5.31 7.56 -28.71
N THR A 87 -6.26 7.92 -27.86
CA THR A 87 -6.03 8.40 -26.48
C THR A 87 -6.32 7.29 -25.47
N LEU A 88 -5.98 7.51 -24.19
CA LEU A 88 -6.29 6.54 -23.13
C LEU A 88 -7.80 6.38 -22.94
N GLU A 89 -8.55 7.46 -23.12
CA GLU A 89 -10.01 7.49 -23.05
C GLU A 89 -10.63 6.64 -24.17
N ASP A 90 -10.08 6.71 -25.38
CA ASP A 90 -10.58 5.92 -26.52
C ASP A 90 -10.44 4.42 -26.30
N VAL A 91 -9.38 3.99 -25.60
CA VAL A 91 -9.02 2.58 -25.41
C VAL A 91 -9.40 2.02 -24.04
N LEU A 92 -10.22 2.72 -23.26
CA LEU A 92 -10.79 2.19 -22.01
C LEU A 92 -11.52 0.86 -22.24
N ASP A 93 -12.21 0.74 -23.37
CA ASP A 93 -12.76 -0.50 -23.90
C ASP A 93 -12.10 -0.84 -25.24
N PRO A 94 -11.09 -1.75 -25.26
CA PRO A 94 -10.40 -2.15 -26.47
C PRO A 94 -11.31 -2.72 -27.56
N TYR A 95 -12.44 -3.35 -27.19
CA TYR A 95 -13.38 -3.92 -28.16
C TYR A 95 -14.23 -2.84 -28.81
N ALA A 96 -14.68 -1.85 -28.03
CA ALA A 96 -15.38 -0.68 -28.57
C ALA A 96 -14.43 0.17 -29.45
N ALA A 97 -13.21 0.41 -28.99
CA ALA A 97 -12.17 1.10 -29.76
C ALA A 97 -11.91 0.41 -31.10
N THR A 98 -11.78 -0.93 -31.09
CA THR A 98 -11.66 -1.74 -32.30
C THR A 98 -12.86 -1.56 -33.24
N ALA A 99 -14.09 -1.60 -32.72
CA ALA A 99 -15.29 -1.42 -33.52
C ALA A 99 -15.33 -0.04 -34.18
N THR A 100 -14.98 1.02 -33.44
CA THR A 100 -14.88 2.39 -33.95
C THR A 100 -13.84 2.50 -35.05
N LEU A 101 -12.64 1.95 -34.83
CA LEU A 101 -11.56 1.92 -35.81
C LEU A 101 -11.99 1.20 -37.11
N LEU A 102 -12.64 0.04 -36.98
CA LEU A 102 -13.18 -0.72 -38.11
C LEU A 102 -14.29 0.01 -38.86
N ASN A 103 -15.15 0.75 -38.16
CA ASN A 103 -16.20 1.55 -38.79
C ASN A 103 -15.61 2.70 -39.61
N ASN A 104 -14.61 3.39 -39.06
CA ASN A 104 -13.95 4.52 -39.69
C ASN A 104 -13.14 4.10 -40.92
N LEU A 105 -12.33 3.04 -40.79
CA LEU A 105 -11.45 2.59 -41.89
C LEU A 105 -12.14 1.65 -42.86
N GLY A 106 -13.14 0.87 -42.43
CA GLY A 106 -13.77 -0.18 -43.22
C GLY A 106 -14.61 0.33 -44.40
N GLY A 107 -14.87 1.64 -44.48
CA GLY A 107 -15.44 2.25 -45.70
C GLY A 107 -14.44 2.30 -46.85
N THR A 108 -13.20 2.69 -46.55
CA THR A 108 -12.07 2.72 -47.50
C THR A 108 -11.51 1.32 -47.72
N TRP A 109 -11.27 0.59 -46.64
CA TRP A 109 -10.62 -0.71 -46.61
C TRP A 109 -11.61 -1.81 -46.19
N LYS A 110 -12.49 -2.20 -47.11
CA LYS A 110 -13.61 -3.14 -46.83
C LYS A 110 -13.14 -4.44 -46.18
N GLU A 111 -11.98 -4.91 -46.60
CA GLU A 111 -11.32 -6.10 -46.11
C GLU A 111 -11.01 -6.08 -44.60
N LEU A 112 -10.87 -4.91 -43.96
CA LEU A 112 -10.73 -4.80 -42.50
C LEU A 112 -11.97 -5.29 -41.76
N ARG A 113 -13.15 -5.27 -42.39
CA ARG A 113 -14.39 -5.76 -41.79
C ARG A 113 -14.48 -7.29 -41.74
N ASN A 114 -13.56 -8.00 -42.39
CA ASN A 114 -13.53 -9.45 -42.33
C ASN A 114 -13.24 -9.92 -40.90
N ALA A 115 -14.08 -10.83 -40.41
CA ALA A 115 -14.01 -11.32 -39.04
C ALA A 115 -12.62 -11.91 -38.72
N ASP A 116 -11.97 -12.55 -39.68
CA ASP A 116 -10.65 -13.16 -39.54
C ASP A 116 -9.54 -12.13 -39.24
N ARG A 117 -9.73 -10.85 -39.59
CA ARG A 117 -8.76 -9.78 -39.28
C ARG A 117 -8.97 -9.19 -37.89
N ARG A 118 -10.15 -9.37 -37.30
CA ARG A 118 -10.56 -8.72 -36.05
C ARG A 118 -9.63 -9.05 -34.89
N THR A 119 -9.19 -10.30 -34.77
CA THR A 119 -8.29 -10.73 -33.69
C THR A 119 -6.98 -9.94 -33.68
N GLU A 120 -6.33 -9.77 -34.84
CA GLU A 120 -5.07 -9.01 -34.90
C GLU A 120 -5.29 -7.51 -34.68
N ILE A 121 -6.44 -6.99 -35.10
CA ILE A 121 -6.79 -5.59 -34.86
C ILE A 121 -7.00 -5.33 -33.38
N ILE A 122 -7.68 -6.23 -32.66
CA ILE A 122 -7.83 -6.15 -31.20
C ILE A 122 -6.46 -6.16 -30.53
N LYS A 123 -5.57 -7.09 -30.90
CA LYS A 123 -4.21 -7.13 -30.37
C LYS A 123 -3.44 -5.82 -30.60
N ALA A 124 -3.60 -5.20 -31.76
CA ALA A 124 -2.95 -3.94 -32.07
C ALA A 124 -3.50 -2.78 -31.22
N VAL A 125 -4.81 -2.74 -30.96
CA VAL A 125 -5.46 -1.77 -30.07
C VAL A 125 -5.05 -1.99 -28.62
N GLU A 126 -4.99 -3.24 -28.15
CA GLU A 126 -4.51 -3.60 -26.81
C GLU A 126 -3.04 -3.19 -26.61
N LYS A 127 -2.21 -3.40 -27.63
CA LYS A 127 -0.82 -2.92 -27.63
C LYS A 127 -0.75 -1.40 -27.55
N ALA A 128 -1.56 -0.68 -28.34
CA ALA A 128 -1.62 0.77 -28.29
C ALA A 128 -2.05 1.27 -26.90
N ARG A 129 -3.02 0.60 -26.26
CA ARG A 129 -3.38 0.87 -24.85
C ARG A 129 -2.20 0.69 -23.91
N LEU A 130 -1.48 -0.43 -24.02
CA LEU A 130 -0.31 -0.69 -23.19
C LEU A 130 0.76 0.40 -23.37
N ASP A 131 1.07 0.78 -24.60
CA ASP A 131 2.07 1.81 -24.90
C ASP A 131 1.66 3.18 -24.30
N LEU A 132 0.37 3.52 -24.36
CA LEU A 132 -0.17 4.74 -23.74
C LEU A 132 -0.09 4.69 -22.19
N LEU A 133 -0.42 3.55 -21.59
CA LEU A 133 -0.32 3.34 -20.15
C LEU A 133 1.12 3.45 -19.67
N VAL A 134 2.06 2.80 -20.36
CA VAL A 134 3.49 2.86 -20.08
C VAL A 134 4.01 4.28 -20.23
N LYS A 135 3.60 4.99 -21.29
CA LYS A 135 3.96 6.41 -21.49
C LYS A 135 3.49 7.27 -20.32
N LYS A 136 2.27 7.07 -19.83
CA LYS A 136 1.73 7.77 -18.66
C LYS A 136 2.46 7.39 -17.39
N ALA A 137 2.74 6.10 -17.17
CA ALA A 137 3.48 5.61 -16.01
C ALA A 137 4.89 6.19 -15.94
N LYS A 138 5.60 6.28 -17.07
CA LYS A 138 6.94 6.88 -17.18
C LYS A 138 6.97 8.39 -16.89
N ALA A 139 5.83 9.07 -16.94
CA ALA A 139 5.71 10.46 -16.54
C ALA A 139 5.49 10.63 -15.02
N LEU A 140 5.17 9.56 -14.30
CA LEU A 140 5.05 9.55 -12.84
C LEU A 140 6.41 9.30 -12.19
N THR A 141 6.59 9.77 -10.95
CA THR A 141 7.86 9.65 -10.22
C THR A 141 7.81 8.52 -9.18
N GLY A 142 8.93 7.82 -9.01
CA GLY A 142 9.06 6.76 -8.00
C GLY A 142 8.05 5.63 -8.15
N ASP A 143 7.55 5.14 -7.03
CA ASP A 143 6.69 3.96 -6.95
C ASP A 143 5.27 4.22 -7.49
N GLU A 144 4.88 5.48 -7.72
CA GLU A 144 3.60 5.84 -8.35
C GLU A 144 3.48 5.29 -9.76
N SER A 145 4.59 5.20 -10.50
CA SER A 145 4.63 4.59 -11.83
C SER A 145 4.20 3.11 -11.80
N ILE A 146 4.70 2.37 -10.81
CA ILE A 146 4.43 0.94 -10.60
C ILE A 146 3.00 0.76 -10.08
N ARG A 147 2.60 1.54 -9.07
CA ARG A 147 1.24 1.54 -8.50
C ARG A 147 0.18 1.79 -9.59
N PHE A 148 0.43 2.75 -10.48
CA PHE A 148 -0.48 3.06 -11.58
C PHE A 148 -0.67 1.86 -12.53
N LEU A 149 0.41 1.21 -12.96
CA LEU A 149 0.30 0.05 -13.86
C LEU A 149 -0.35 -1.17 -13.20
N ILE A 150 -0.10 -1.40 -11.91
CA ILE A 150 -0.79 -2.44 -11.13
C ILE A 150 -2.30 -2.14 -11.08
N LYS A 151 -2.68 -0.89 -10.85
CA LYS A 151 -4.09 -0.47 -10.80
C LYS A 151 -4.80 -0.69 -12.14
N GLU A 152 -4.10 -0.51 -13.25
CA GLU A 152 -4.61 -0.70 -14.62
C GLU A 152 -4.54 -2.17 -15.10
N ASP A 153 -4.25 -3.10 -14.18
CA ASP A 153 -4.19 -4.55 -14.39
C ASP A 153 -3.16 -4.98 -15.44
N VAL A 154 -2.01 -4.31 -15.48
CA VAL A 154 -0.90 -4.69 -16.37
C VAL A 154 -0.12 -5.86 -15.77
N ALA A 155 0.16 -6.87 -16.59
CA ALA A 155 0.91 -8.05 -16.17
C ALA A 155 2.29 -7.69 -15.61
N SER A 156 2.73 -8.40 -14.57
CA SER A 156 3.97 -8.11 -13.84
C SER A 156 5.21 -8.17 -14.72
N GLU A 157 5.27 -9.13 -15.66
CA GLU A 157 6.37 -9.28 -16.60
C GLU A 157 6.50 -8.05 -17.51
N LEU A 158 5.37 -7.49 -17.94
CA LEU A 158 5.32 -6.28 -18.78
C LEU A 158 5.72 -5.05 -17.98
N ILE A 159 5.29 -4.93 -16.73
CA ILE A 159 5.70 -3.82 -15.86
C ILE A 159 7.23 -3.81 -15.69
N ILE A 160 7.81 -4.99 -15.43
CA ILE A 160 9.26 -5.18 -15.28
C ILE A 160 9.98 -4.77 -16.57
N SER A 161 9.56 -5.30 -17.73
CA SER A 161 10.23 -5.03 -19.00
C SER A 161 10.09 -3.58 -19.45
N GLU A 162 8.90 -2.99 -19.29
CA GLU A 162 8.60 -1.66 -19.82
C GLU A 162 9.16 -0.52 -18.96
N LEU A 163 9.17 -0.69 -17.63
CA LEU A 163 9.78 0.27 -16.71
C LEU A 163 11.28 0.01 -16.48
N GLY A 164 11.80 -1.15 -16.89
CA GLY A 164 13.20 -1.51 -16.67
C GLY A 164 13.56 -1.67 -15.18
N ILE A 165 12.61 -2.14 -14.37
CA ILE A 165 12.78 -2.37 -12.94
C ILE A 165 13.11 -3.85 -12.66
N THR A 166 13.44 -4.18 -11.42
CA THR A 166 13.66 -5.57 -11.01
C THR A 166 12.39 -6.21 -10.45
N ALA A 167 12.35 -7.55 -10.42
CA ALA A 167 11.24 -8.29 -9.82
C ALA A 167 11.12 -8.00 -8.31
N GLU A 168 12.25 -7.78 -7.62
CA GLU A 168 12.30 -7.43 -6.21
C GLU A 168 11.63 -6.08 -5.96
N LYS A 169 11.90 -5.07 -6.81
CA LYS A 169 11.27 -3.75 -6.66
C LYS A 169 9.76 -3.82 -6.89
N LEU A 170 9.31 -4.59 -7.87
CA LEU A 170 7.88 -4.81 -8.08
C LEU A 170 7.23 -5.51 -6.87
N ALA A 171 7.87 -6.55 -6.33
CA ALA A 171 7.39 -7.27 -5.16
C ALA A 171 7.31 -6.38 -3.90
N GLU A 172 8.28 -5.48 -3.69
CA GLU A 172 8.26 -4.48 -2.62
C GLU A 172 7.01 -3.59 -2.70
N VAL A 173 6.71 -3.05 -3.88
CA VAL A 173 5.53 -2.18 -4.08
C VAL A 173 4.23 -2.97 -3.91
N ILE A 174 4.16 -4.20 -4.41
CA ILE A 174 3.00 -5.09 -4.21
C ILE A 174 2.79 -5.35 -2.72
N ALA A 175 3.86 -5.63 -1.97
CA ALA A 175 3.78 -5.85 -0.52
C ALA A 175 3.32 -4.58 0.22
N ALA A 176 3.80 -3.40 -0.17
CA ALA A 176 3.35 -2.13 0.39
C ALA A 176 1.84 -1.89 0.15
N ILE A 177 1.35 -2.08 -1.08
CA ILE A 177 -0.08 -2.00 -1.41
C ILE A 177 -0.90 -3.00 -0.59
N ALA A 178 -0.40 -4.23 -0.42
CA ALA A 178 -1.07 -5.26 0.36
C ALA A 178 -1.15 -4.87 1.86
N ALA A 179 -0.07 -4.32 2.41
CA ALA A 179 -0.03 -3.82 3.78
C ALA A 179 -1.01 -2.65 4.00
N GLU A 180 -1.05 -1.68 3.06
CA GLU A 180 -2.01 -0.57 3.08
C GLU A 180 -3.46 -1.08 3.07
N LYS A 181 -3.79 -2.03 2.19
CA LYS A 181 -5.14 -2.65 2.14
C LYS A 181 -5.49 -3.41 3.41
N ALA A 182 -4.52 -4.13 3.99
CA ALA A 182 -4.72 -4.83 5.25
C ALA A 182 -4.98 -3.86 6.41
N GLU A 183 -4.27 -2.73 6.43
CA GLU A 183 -4.45 -1.68 7.42
C GLU A 183 -5.82 -0.99 7.27
N ILE A 184 -6.25 -0.67 6.04
CA ILE A 184 -7.60 -0.16 5.76
C ILE A 184 -8.66 -1.11 6.32
N LYS A 185 -8.55 -2.40 6.02
CA LYS A 185 -9.49 -3.42 6.52
C LYS A 185 -9.48 -3.55 8.05
N ARG A 186 -8.31 -3.40 8.68
CA ARG A 186 -8.18 -3.36 10.14
C ARG A 186 -8.93 -2.16 10.70
N VAL A 187 -8.75 -0.98 10.11
CA VAL A 187 -9.44 0.25 10.51
C VAL A 187 -10.95 0.16 10.30
N GLU A 188 -11.44 -0.43 9.21
CA GLU A 188 -12.88 -0.70 9.01
C GLU A 188 -13.46 -1.56 10.12
N THR A 189 -12.71 -2.60 10.55
CA THR A 189 -13.12 -3.47 11.65
C THR A 189 -13.19 -2.69 12.98
N LEU A 190 -12.20 -1.82 13.25
CA LEU A 190 -12.21 -0.96 14.43
C LEU A 190 -13.38 0.03 14.41
N LEU A 191 -13.67 0.66 13.26
CA LEU A 191 -14.79 1.58 13.09
C LEU A 191 -16.14 0.89 13.31
N THR A 192 -16.28 -0.36 12.90
CA THR A 192 -17.50 -1.16 13.13
C THR A 192 -17.77 -1.39 14.62
N ALA A 193 -16.72 -1.56 15.44
CA ALA A 193 -16.85 -1.74 16.89
C ALA A 193 -17.36 -0.49 17.63
N VAL A 194 -17.21 0.69 17.01
CA VAL A 194 -17.63 1.99 17.55
C VAL A 194 -18.70 2.63 16.66
N ASP A 195 -19.47 1.82 15.94
CA ASP A 195 -20.54 2.32 15.08
C ASP A 195 -21.62 3.04 15.90
N GLY A 196 -22.11 4.17 15.37
CA GLY A 196 -23.06 5.04 16.06
C GLY A 196 -22.51 5.84 17.25
N LYS A 197 -21.21 5.73 17.57
CA LYS A 197 -20.56 6.54 18.61
C LYS A 197 -20.17 7.94 18.10
N PRO A 198 -20.10 8.95 18.99
CA PRO A 198 -19.66 10.29 18.60
C PRO A 198 -18.20 10.27 18.14
N ASP A 199 -17.84 11.25 17.29
CA ASP A 199 -16.52 11.36 16.67
C ASP A 199 -15.39 11.28 17.68
N ALA A 200 -15.52 11.95 18.83
CA ALA A 200 -14.52 11.91 19.89
C ALA A 200 -14.23 10.48 20.40
N GLU A 201 -15.25 9.63 20.56
CA GLU A 201 -15.09 8.25 21.02
C GLU A 201 -14.50 7.36 19.91
N ARG A 202 -14.94 7.57 18.66
CA ARG A 202 -14.39 6.86 17.49
C ARG A 202 -12.91 7.18 17.30
N VAL A 203 -12.54 8.46 17.33
CA VAL A 203 -11.15 8.93 17.22
C VAL A 203 -10.31 8.42 18.38
N LYS A 204 -10.80 8.49 19.62
CA LYS A 204 -10.10 7.96 20.79
C LYS A 204 -9.82 6.46 20.64
N HIS A 205 -10.80 5.69 20.16
CA HIS A 205 -10.64 4.26 19.90
C HIS A 205 -9.56 3.98 18.85
N LEU A 206 -9.56 4.71 17.73
CA LEU A 206 -8.57 4.54 16.67
C LEU A 206 -7.14 4.93 17.09
N LEU A 207 -6.99 6.05 17.81
CA LEU A 207 -5.69 6.47 18.37
C LEU A 207 -5.15 5.45 19.37
N THR A 208 -6.01 4.90 20.24
CA THR A 208 -5.63 3.85 21.20
C THR A 208 -5.17 2.57 20.50
N ASN A 209 -5.66 2.30 19.28
CA ASN A 209 -5.26 1.18 18.44
C ASN A 209 -4.14 1.51 17.45
N ASN A 210 -3.40 2.60 17.69
CA ASN A 210 -2.24 3.04 16.91
C ASN A 210 -2.53 3.24 15.42
N VAL A 211 -3.72 3.70 15.07
CA VAL A 211 -4.06 4.05 13.69
C VAL A 211 -3.43 5.39 13.33
N ALA A 212 -2.81 5.49 12.15
CA ALA A 212 -2.22 6.73 11.66
C ALA A 212 -3.29 7.81 11.43
N GLU A 213 -3.00 9.06 11.79
CA GLU A 213 -3.97 10.17 11.73
C GLU A 213 -4.53 10.42 10.34
N ALA A 214 -3.70 10.32 9.30
CA ALA A 214 -4.15 10.47 7.92
C ALA A 214 -5.27 9.46 7.57
N LEU A 215 -5.13 8.21 8.03
CA LEU A 215 -6.12 7.17 7.81
C LEU A 215 -7.36 7.35 8.71
N ILE A 216 -7.20 7.93 9.91
CA ILE A 216 -8.33 8.33 10.76
C ILE A 216 -9.17 9.41 10.06
N ILE A 217 -8.53 10.45 9.53
CA ILE A 217 -9.21 11.53 8.78
C ILE A 217 -9.98 10.96 7.60
N GLU A 218 -9.32 10.12 6.79
CA GLU A 218 -9.91 9.53 5.58
C GLU A 218 -11.09 8.60 5.92
N MET A 219 -10.90 7.66 6.84
CA MET A 219 -11.86 6.58 7.08
C MET A 219 -12.95 6.98 8.09
N ALA A 220 -12.61 7.73 9.13
CA ALA A 220 -13.59 8.18 10.14
C ALA A 220 -14.33 9.47 9.72
N LYS A 221 -13.85 10.14 8.66
CA LYS A 221 -14.40 11.39 8.09
C LYS A 221 -14.42 12.53 9.10
N VAL A 222 -13.33 12.69 9.84
CA VAL A 222 -13.13 13.74 10.84
C VAL A 222 -12.04 14.71 10.38
N ASP A 223 -12.03 15.93 10.92
CA ASP A 223 -10.95 16.87 10.67
C ASP A 223 -9.79 16.71 11.67
N GLN A 224 -8.67 17.39 11.39
CA GLN A 224 -7.50 17.38 12.28
C GLN A 224 -7.82 17.97 13.66
N ALA A 225 -8.73 18.95 13.73
CA ALA A 225 -9.09 19.60 14.99
C ALA A 225 -9.78 18.63 15.95
N ALA A 226 -10.61 17.72 15.45
CA ALA A 226 -11.21 16.65 16.24
C ALA A 226 -10.14 15.70 16.81
N ILE A 227 -9.12 15.35 16.02
CA ILE A 227 -7.99 14.51 16.48
C ILE A 227 -7.21 15.20 17.59
N ASP A 228 -6.84 16.47 17.39
CA ASP A 228 -6.03 17.22 18.35
C ASP A 228 -6.77 17.40 19.69
N ASN A 229 -8.07 17.69 19.65
CA ASN A 229 -8.90 17.80 20.84
C ASN A 229 -8.95 16.48 21.64
N VAL A 230 -9.09 15.34 20.95
CA VAL A 230 -9.11 14.02 21.60
C VAL A 230 -7.75 13.68 22.20
N LYS A 231 -6.64 13.96 21.51
CA LYS A 231 -5.30 13.76 22.07
C LYS A 231 -5.08 14.56 23.34
N LYS A 232 -5.49 15.83 23.34
CA LYS A 232 -5.41 16.68 24.53
C LYS A 232 -6.21 16.10 25.70
N ALA A 233 -7.45 15.68 25.44
CA ALA A 233 -8.28 15.03 26.45
C ALA A 233 -7.64 13.72 26.97
N MET A 234 -7.04 12.91 26.08
CA MET A 234 -6.31 11.70 26.47
C MET A 234 -5.07 12.00 27.32
N GLU A 235 -4.30 13.04 27.01
CA GLU A 235 -3.15 13.46 27.81
C GLU A 235 -3.57 13.92 29.21
N GLU A 236 -4.65 14.68 29.32
CA GLU A 236 -5.24 15.09 30.59
C GLU A 236 -5.72 13.89 31.42
N GLU A 237 -6.38 12.90 30.80
CA GLU A 237 -6.77 11.65 31.46
C GLU A 237 -5.58 10.84 31.98
N ILE A 238 -4.46 10.81 31.23
CA ILE A 238 -3.24 10.10 31.66
C ILE A 238 -2.62 10.81 32.86
N LYS A 239 -2.47 12.14 32.82
CA LYS A 239 -1.94 12.93 33.93
C LYS A 239 -2.78 12.76 35.20
N GLU A 240 -4.10 12.71 35.07
CA GLU A 240 -4.98 12.50 36.21
C GLU A 240 -4.84 11.07 36.78
N LYS A 241 -4.73 10.05 35.93
CA LYS A 241 -4.43 8.68 36.39
C LYS A 241 -3.10 8.58 37.12
N GLU A 242 -2.06 9.25 36.62
CA GLU A 242 -0.76 9.31 37.28
C GLU A 242 -0.83 10.01 38.64
N ARG A 243 -1.57 11.13 38.73
CA ARG A 243 -1.80 11.84 39.98
C ARG A 243 -2.50 10.96 41.01
N LEU A 244 -3.56 10.25 40.62
CA LEU A 244 -4.30 9.35 41.50
C LEU A 244 -3.43 8.16 41.93
N ALA A 245 -2.64 7.57 41.03
CA ALA A 245 -1.70 6.51 41.37
C ALA A 245 -0.61 6.98 42.34
N ALA A 246 -0.09 8.21 42.15
CA ALA A 246 0.87 8.81 43.07
C ALA A 246 0.25 9.10 44.44
N GLU A 247 -0.99 9.58 44.49
CA GLU A 247 -1.71 9.80 45.75
C GLU A 247 -1.99 8.48 46.48
N GLU A 248 -2.39 7.42 45.77
CA GLU A 248 -2.59 6.10 46.35
C GLU A 248 -1.27 5.50 46.84
N ALA A 249 -0.18 5.65 46.08
CA ALA A 249 1.15 5.23 46.49
C ALA A 249 1.63 6.01 47.73
N ALA A 250 1.38 7.33 47.79
CA ALA A 250 1.69 8.15 48.95
C ALA A 250 0.86 7.74 50.18
N LYS A 251 -0.43 7.44 50.01
CA LYS A 251 -1.30 6.90 51.08
C LYS A 251 -0.81 5.55 51.57
N LYS A 252 -0.43 4.63 50.67
CA LYS A 252 0.14 3.32 51.04
C LYS A 252 1.45 3.49 51.79
N LYS A 253 2.32 4.41 51.35
CA LYS A 253 3.57 4.72 52.04
C LYS A 253 3.31 5.31 53.44
N ALA A 254 2.42 6.29 53.56
CA ALA A 254 2.07 6.89 54.85
C ALA A 254 1.43 5.87 55.81
N ALA A 255 0.57 4.97 55.30
CA ALA A 255 -0.01 3.89 56.08
C ALA A 255 1.04 2.88 56.57
N ALA A 256 2.03 2.56 55.74
CA ALA A 256 3.15 1.70 56.12
C ALA A 256 4.13 2.37 57.10
N GLU A 257 4.30 3.69 57.03
CA GLU A 257 5.17 4.43 57.95
C GLU A 257 4.55 4.61 59.35
N GLY A 258 3.22 4.48 59.47
CA GLY A 258 2.49 4.64 60.73
C GLY A 258 2.43 6.11 61.20
N PRO A 259 1.84 6.39 62.37
CA PRO A 259 1.79 7.74 62.93
C PRO A 259 3.20 8.33 63.17
N SER A 260 3.32 9.65 63.04
CA SER A 260 4.51 10.38 63.49
C SER A 260 4.59 10.38 65.01
N LEU A 261 5.80 10.55 65.58
CA LEU A 261 6.02 10.56 67.04
C LEU A 261 5.04 11.46 67.81
N ASP A 262 4.78 12.68 67.31
CA ASP A 262 3.87 13.64 67.94
C ASP A 262 2.37 13.27 67.85
N ALA A 263 2.03 12.32 66.97
CA ALA A 263 0.66 11.84 66.75
C ALA A 263 0.39 10.50 67.45
N ILE A 264 1.40 9.90 68.09
CA ILE A 264 1.25 8.70 68.90
C ILE A 264 0.70 9.13 70.27
N ALA A 265 -0.43 8.56 70.68
CA ALA A 265 -1.00 8.83 72.00
C ALA A 265 -0.04 8.35 73.11
N PRO A 266 0.05 9.02 74.27
CA PRO A 266 1.05 8.69 75.30
C PRO A 266 1.01 7.22 75.77
N ASP A 267 -0.18 6.64 75.89
CA ASP A 267 -0.40 5.23 76.22
C ASP A 267 0.11 4.28 75.13
N GLN A 268 -0.12 4.63 73.86
CA GLN A 268 0.38 3.89 72.71
C GLN A 268 1.90 4.03 72.55
N MET A 269 2.46 5.20 72.88
CA MET A 269 3.90 5.46 72.82
C MET A 269 4.64 4.51 73.77
N ILE A 270 4.16 4.40 75.01
CA ILE A 270 4.73 3.48 76.01
C ILE A 270 4.64 2.03 75.51
N ALA A 271 3.46 1.61 75.03
CA ALA A 271 3.27 0.25 74.53
C ALA A 271 4.18 -0.09 73.33
N PHE A 272 4.38 0.85 72.41
CA PHE A 272 5.29 0.65 71.29
C PHE A 272 6.77 0.64 71.73
N ILE A 273 7.17 1.49 72.68
CA ILE A 273 8.54 1.48 73.24
C ILE A 273 8.85 0.15 73.93
N ASP A 274 7.91 -0.38 74.72
CA ASP A 274 8.07 -1.68 75.37
C ASP A 274 8.20 -2.81 74.35
N SER A 275 7.37 -2.79 73.30
CA SER A 275 7.43 -3.77 72.21
C SER A 275 8.77 -3.68 71.44
N ILE A 276 9.31 -2.48 71.23
CA ILE A 276 10.63 -2.28 70.61
C ILE A 276 11.74 -2.86 71.48
N ARG A 277 11.71 -2.60 72.80
CA ARG A 277 12.73 -3.12 73.72
C ARG A 277 12.71 -4.64 73.78
N GLU A 278 11.53 -5.24 73.81
CA GLU A 278 11.37 -6.70 73.70
C GLU A 278 12.00 -7.21 72.39
N ILE A 279 11.73 -6.58 71.25
CA ILE A 279 12.32 -6.95 69.96
C ILE A 279 13.86 -6.80 69.95
N MET A 280 14.40 -5.74 70.55
CA MET A 280 15.85 -5.50 70.63
C MET A 280 16.57 -6.46 71.59
N GLU A 281 15.86 -7.09 72.53
CA GLU A 281 16.41 -8.19 73.33
C GLU A 281 16.55 -9.50 72.51
N PHE A 282 15.76 -9.67 71.44
CA PHE A 282 15.79 -10.85 70.59
C PHE A 282 16.84 -10.79 69.46
N SER A 283 17.16 -9.60 68.94
CA SER A 283 18.19 -9.42 67.90
C SER A 283 18.88 -8.07 68.01
N GLU A 284 20.18 -8.07 67.75
CA GLU A 284 21.02 -6.86 67.63
C GLU A 284 21.21 -6.44 66.15
N GLU A 285 20.73 -7.23 65.19
CA GLU A 285 20.84 -6.89 63.76
C GLU A 285 19.75 -5.89 63.36
N GLU A 286 20.15 -4.67 62.99
CA GLU A 286 19.24 -3.59 62.58
C GLU A 286 18.18 -4.04 61.58
N LYS A 287 18.56 -4.87 60.60
CA LYS A 287 17.65 -5.36 59.56
C LYS A 287 16.57 -6.28 60.12
N GLU A 288 16.92 -7.14 61.07
CA GLU A 288 15.99 -8.04 61.74
C GLU A 288 15.07 -7.28 62.69
N ILE A 289 15.60 -6.33 63.47
CA ILE A 289 14.82 -5.43 64.34
C ILE A 289 13.77 -4.68 63.52
N ARG A 290 14.16 -4.07 62.40
CA ARG A 290 13.22 -3.35 61.52
C ARG A 290 12.12 -4.26 60.97
N THR A 291 12.48 -5.49 60.59
CA THR A 291 11.51 -6.48 60.06
C THR A 291 10.53 -6.92 61.14
N MET A 292 10.99 -7.18 62.36
CA MET A 292 10.14 -7.58 63.49
C MET A 292 9.23 -6.44 63.96
N CYS A 293 9.74 -5.21 63.99
CA CYS A 293 8.94 -4.03 64.32
C CYS A 293 7.85 -3.76 63.27
N GLU A 294 8.16 -3.94 61.97
CA GLU A 294 7.19 -3.83 60.89
C GLU A 294 6.09 -4.90 61.01
N GLN A 295 6.44 -6.16 61.28
CA GLN A 295 5.47 -7.24 61.54
C GLN A 295 4.59 -6.98 62.77
N SER A 296 5.11 -6.26 63.75
CA SER A 296 4.42 -5.90 64.98
C SER A 296 3.63 -4.60 64.88
N SER A 297 3.49 -4.03 63.67
CA SER A 297 2.78 -2.76 63.40
C SER A 297 3.31 -1.57 64.21
N ILE A 298 4.61 -1.57 64.54
CA ILE A 298 5.26 -0.49 65.27
C ILE A 298 5.55 0.66 64.29
N PRO A 299 5.19 1.92 64.62
CA PRO A 299 5.40 3.06 63.72
C PRO A 299 6.87 3.23 63.35
N LYS A 300 7.16 3.38 62.06
CA LYS A 300 8.53 3.50 61.55
C LYS A 300 9.29 4.67 62.19
N SER A 301 8.59 5.76 62.49
CA SER A 301 9.15 6.93 63.17
C SER A 301 9.80 6.58 64.53
N LEU A 302 9.23 5.62 65.26
CA LEU A 302 9.75 5.15 66.54
C LEU A 302 10.84 4.08 66.35
N VAL A 303 10.72 3.22 65.35
CA VAL A 303 11.77 2.25 64.96
C VAL A 303 13.05 2.98 64.54
N ASP A 304 12.93 4.08 63.79
CA ASP A 304 14.07 4.90 63.35
C ASP A 304 14.80 5.54 64.54
N VAL A 305 14.06 5.98 65.57
CA VAL A 305 14.64 6.46 66.84
C VAL A 305 15.34 5.32 67.57
N ALA A 306 14.69 4.16 67.69
CA ALA A 306 15.23 3.00 68.39
C ALA A 306 16.56 2.51 67.82
N VAL A 307 16.69 2.50 66.50
CA VAL A 307 17.90 2.05 65.81
C VAL A 307 19.00 3.12 65.82
N SER A 308 18.65 4.40 65.67
CA SER A 308 19.64 5.48 65.52
C SER A 308 20.13 6.06 66.84
N ASP A 309 19.26 6.12 67.85
CA ASP A 309 19.53 6.72 69.16
C ASP A 309 18.61 6.11 70.24
N PRO A 310 18.89 4.88 70.69
CA PRO A 310 18.03 4.16 71.64
C PRO A 310 17.77 4.93 72.94
N ALA A 311 18.69 5.79 73.38
CA ALA A 311 18.55 6.59 74.60
C ALA A 311 17.39 7.60 74.52
N LYS A 312 17.00 8.03 73.31
CA LYS A 312 15.84 8.91 73.10
C LYS A 312 14.51 8.21 73.35
N LEU A 313 14.45 6.88 73.35
CA LEU A 313 13.24 6.16 73.76
C LEU A 313 12.91 6.45 75.23
N ASP A 314 13.92 6.60 76.10
CA ASP A 314 13.73 6.91 77.52
C ASP A 314 13.17 8.34 77.72
N GLU A 315 13.57 9.28 76.85
CA GLU A 315 13.06 10.65 76.86
C GLU A 315 11.59 10.69 76.41
N LEU A 316 11.26 9.95 75.34
CA LEU A 316 9.90 9.83 74.82
C LEU A 316 8.97 9.12 75.81
N GLU A 317 9.44 8.07 76.49
CA GLU A 317 8.68 7.35 77.51
C GLU A 317 8.39 8.25 78.73
N LYS A 318 9.40 8.97 79.24
CA LYS A 318 9.21 9.92 80.36
C LYS A 318 8.23 11.03 79.99
N ALA A 319 8.33 11.57 78.78
CA ALA A 319 7.40 12.59 78.29
C ALA A 319 5.96 12.04 78.16
N ALA A 320 5.80 10.74 77.87
CA ALA A 320 4.49 10.09 77.77
C ALA A 320 3.88 9.72 79.13
N GLN A 321 4.69 9.51 80.17
CA GLN A 321 4.22 9.14 81.52
C GLN A 321 3.68 10.32 82.35
N GLY A 322 3.98 11.57 81.97
CA GLY A 322 3.54 12.80 82.64
C GLY A 322 4.57 13.37 83.61
#